data_AF-H2JEM3-F1
#
_entry.id   AF-H2JEM3-F1
#
_cell.length_a   1.000
_cell.length_b   1.000
_cell.length_c   1.000
_cell.angle_alpha   90.00
_cell.angle_beta   90.00
_cell.angle_gamma   90.00
#
_symmetry.space_group_name_H-M   'P 1'
#
loop_
_entity.id
_entity.type
_entity.pdbx_description
1 polymer ?
#
loop_
_entity_poly.entity_id
_entity_poly.type
_entity_poly.pdbx_seq_one_letter_code
_entity_poly.pdbx_strand_id
1 'polypeptide(L)'
;MKNKFDRHKQLCDELNEVYKAKNIAYGDSFGKTFQELGVISAVTRMYDKFNRIKALSTGVENKVADEGLKDTLKDMANYCLMTLIELEIQEQRGSEDNNEV
;
A
#
# COMPACT_ATOMS: atom_id res chain seq x y z
N MET A 1 -28.93 6.06 -3.77
CA MET A 1 -27.65 5.79 -3.08
C MET A 1 -26.98 4.60 -3.77
N LYS A 2 -25.73 4.74 -4.24
CA LYS A 2 -24.94 3.54 -4.59
C LYS A 2 -24.77 2.69 -3.33
N ASN A 3 -24.91 1.37 -3.43
CA ASN A 3 -24.80 0.51 -2.26
C ASN A 3 -23.34 0.48 -1.76
N LYS A 4 -23.09 -0.02 -0.54
CA LYS A 4 -21.73 -0.02 0.03
C LYS A 4 -20.75 -0.86 -0.79
N PHE A 5 -21.21 -1.91 -1.48
CA PHE A 5 -20.37 -2.74 -2.35
C PHE A 5 -19.88 -1.97 -3.58
N ASP A 6 -20.77 -1.23 -4.25
CA ASP A 6 -20.41 -0.37 -5.39
C ASP A 6 -19.40 0.70 -4.99
N ARG A 7 -19.57 1.28 -3.80
CA ARG A 7 -18.62 2.28 -3.29
C ARG A 7 -17.27 1.65 -2.94
N HIS A 8 -17.26 0.45 -2.35
CA HIS A 8 -16.02 -0.29 -2.08
C HIS A 8 -15.29 -0.61 -3.38
N LYS A 9 -15.99 -1.12 -4.39
CA LYS A 9 -15.41 -1.39 -5.72
C LYS A 9 -14.76 -0.14 -6.30
N GLN A 10 -15.48 0.99 -6.29
CA GLN A 10 -14.93 2.26 -6.77
C GLN A 10 -13.67 2.69 -5.99
N LEU A 11 -13.62 2.45 -4.67
CA LEU A 11 -12.41 2.73 -3.90
C LEU A 11 -11.24 1.84 -4.33
N CYS A 12 -11.46 0.54 -4.58
CA CYS A 12 -10.42 -0.34 -5.13
C CYS A 12 -9.93 0.13 -6.50
N ASP A 13 -10.83 0.60 -7.37
CA ASP A 13 -10.47 1.17 -8.67
C ASP A 13 -9.61 2.43 -8.49
N GLU A 14 -10.02 3.34 -7.60
CA GLU A 14 -9.24 4.54 -7.23
C GLU A 14 -7.85 4.18 -6.68
N LEU A 15 -7.75 3.16 -5.82
CA LEU A 15 -6.49 2.68 -5.25
C LEU A 15 -5.52 2.21 -6.34
N ASN A 16 -6.01 1.44 -7.31
CA ASN A 16 -5.24 0.95 -8.44
C ASN A 16 -4.71 2.10 -9.31
N GLU A 17 -5.53 3.12 -9.59
CA GLU A 17 -5.09 4.29 -10.36
C GLU A 17 -4.00 5.08 -9.63
N VAL A 18 -4.12 5.24 -8.31
CA VAL A 18 -3.06 5.86 -7.49
C VAL A 18 -1.77 5.03 -7.54
N TYR A 19 -1.87 3.70 -7.45
CA TYR A 19 -0.72 2.81 -7.54
C TYR A 19 -0.02 2.95 -8.91
N LYS A 20 -0.77 2.90 -10.01
CA LYS A 20 -0.24 3.11 -11.37
C LYS A 20 0.47 4.45 -11.51
N ALA A 21 -0.17 5.53 -11.06
CA ALA A 21 0.40 6.87 -11.15
C ALA A 21 1.73 6.98 -10.37
N LYS A 22 1.79 6.42 -9.16
CA LYS A 22 3.02 6.39 -8.35
C LYS A 22 4.11 5.53 -9.01
N ASN A 23 3.75 4.38 -9.57
CA ASN A 23 4.70 3.50 -10.24
C ASN A 23 5.27 4.13 -11.54
N ILE A 24 4.46 4.89 -12.29
CA ILE A 24 4.96 5.68 -13.43
C ILE A 24 5.94 6.76 -12.97
N ALA A 25 5.65 7.46 -11.87
CA ALA A 25 6.45 8.57 -11.39
C ALA A 25 7.79 8.14 -10.74
N TYR A 26 7.79 7.02 -10.01
CA TYR A 26 8.90 6.60 -9.16
C TYR A 26 9.46 5.21 -9.49
N GLY A 27 8.90 4.52 -10.48
CA GLY A 27 9.14 3.11 -10.74
C GLY A 27 8.68 2.20 -9.59
N ASP A 28 9.07 0.93 -9.66
CA ASP A 28 8.78 -0.06 -8.62
C ASP A 28 9.71 0.10 -7.40
N SER A 29 9.70 1.28 -6.80
CA SER A 29 10.52 1.58 -5.62
C SER A 29 10.12 0.76 -4.40
N PHE A 30 8.82 0.44 -4.27
CA PHE A 30 8.33 -0.39 -3.18
C PHE A 30 8.84 -1.82 -3.32
N GLY A 31 8.63 -2.48 -4.47
CA GLY A 31 9.05 -3.86 -4.69
C GLY A 31 10.57 -4.03 -4.54
N LYS A 32 11.37 -3.09 -5.04
CA LYS A 32 12.83 -3.07 -4.82
C LYS A 32 13.20 -3.04 -3.34
N THR A 33 12.60 -2.14 -2.56
CA THR A 33 12.87 -2.05 -1.12
C THR A 33 12.43 -3.31 -0.38
N PHE A 34 11.30 -3.89 -0.80
CA PHE A 34 10.78 -5.14 -0.25
C PHE A 34 11.70 -6.32 -0.55
N GLN A 35 12.27 -6.40 -1.74
CA GLN A 35 13.23 -7.44 -2.11
C GLN A 35 14.54 -7.31 -1.31
N GLU A 36 14.99 -6.09 -1.04
CA GLU A 36 16.22 -5.84 -0.27
C GLU A 36 16.05 -6.08 1.23
N LEU A 37 14.94 -5.61 1.81
CA LEU A 37 14.74 -5.59 3.27
C LEU A 37 13.72 -6.62 3.76
N GLY A 38 12.97 -7.23 2.86
CA GLY A 38 11.85 -8.11 3.19
C GLY A 38 10.63 -7.37 3.73
N VAL A 39 9.73 -8.14 4.35
CA VAL A 39 8.43 -7.68 4.87
C VAL A 39 8.52 -6.54 5.89
N ILE A 40 9.66 -6.37 6.56
CA ILE A 40 9.84 -5.29 7.54
C ILE A 40 9.75 -3.90 6.91
N SER A 41 10.16 -3.77 5.64
CA SER A 41 10.01 -2.51 4.89
C SER A 41 8.54 -2.11 4.73
N ALA A 42 7.68 -3.07 4.38
CA ALA A 42 6.24 -2.89 4.28
C ALA A 42 5.61 -2.54 5.64
N VAL A 43 5.97 -3.29 6.69
CA VAL A 43 5.50 -3.04 8.06
C VAL A 43 5.83 -1.62 8.51
N THR A 44 7.05 -1.15 8.23
CA THR A 44 7.48 0.21 8.58
C THR A 44 6.62 1.26 7.90
N ARG A 45 6.37 1.13 6.59
CA ARG A 45 5.52 2.08 5.83
C ARG A 45 4.07 2.09 6.33
N MET A 46 3.52 0.92 6.64
CA MET A 46 2.19 0.80 7.23
C MET A 46 2.13 1.44 8.63
N TYR A 47 3.17 1.24 9.45
CA TYR A 47 3.26 1.84 10.78
C TYR A 47 3.28 3.38 10.73
N ASP A 48 4.04 3.97 9.79
CA ASP A 48 4.05 5.42 9.57
C ASP A 48 2.65 5.94 9.22
N LYS A 49 1.93 5.23 8.36
CA LYS A 49 0.56 5.60 7.96
C LYS A 49 -0.42 5.44 9.12
N PHE A 50 -0.29 4.39 9.91
CA PHE A 50 -1.09 4.19 11.12
C PHE A 50 -0.86 5.30 12.15
N ASN A 51 0.38 5.68 12.42
CA ASN A 51 0.70 6.79 13.32
C ASN A 51 0.09 8.11 12.84
N ARG A 52 0.12 8.35 11.53
CA ARG A 52 -0.54 9.52 10.94
C ARG A 52 -2.06 9.47 11.11
N ILE A 53 -2.70 8.33 10.83
CA ILE A 53 -4.14 8.13 11.09
C ILE A 53 -4.47 8.45 12.54
N LYS A 54 -3.67 7.93 13.48
CA LYS A 54 -3.85 8.20 14.91
C LYS A 54 -3.76 9.69 15.21
N ALA A 55 -2.70 10.37 14.75
CA ALA A 55 -2.50 11.81 14.98
C ALA A 55 -3.67 12.66 14.44
N LEU A 56 -4.08 12.41 13.19
CA LEU A 56 -5.21 13.10 12.56
C LEU A 56 -6.54 12.82 13.28
N SER A 57 -6.72 11.61 13.81
CA SER A 57 -7.93 11.22 14.55
C SER A 57 -8.00 11.86 15.95
N THR A 58 -6.84 12.22 16.54
CA THR A 58 -6.77 12.90 17.84
C THR A 58 -6.73 14.43 17.74
N GLY A 59 -6.97 15.00 16.56
CA GLY A 59 -7.06 16.45 16.37
C GLY A 59 -5.70 17.17 16.30
N VAL A 60 -4.62 16.46 15.98
CA VAL A 60 -3.34 17.11 15.66
C VAL A 60 -3.52 17.92 14.38
N GLU A 61 -3.00 19.15 14.36
CA GLU A 61 -3.03 20.02 13.20
C GLU A 61 -2.43 19.32 11.97
N ASN A 62 -3.20 19.22 10.90
CA ASN A 62 -2.72 18.66 9.65
C ASN A 62 -1.85 19.70 8.92
N LYS A 63 -0.53 19.54 9.01
CA LYS A 63 0.44 20.43 8.34
C LYS A 63 0.64 20.15 6.85
N VAL A 64 0.01 19.10 6.32
CA VAL A 64 0.13 18.71 4.90
C VAL A 64 -1.26 18.70 4.30
N ALA A 65 -1.59 19.76 3.55
CA ALA A 65 -2.95 20.02 3.06
C ALA A 65 -3.52 18.86 2.24
N ASP A 66 -2.68 18.20 1.44
CA ASP A 66 -3.10 17.14 0.50
C ASP A 66 -2.99 15.71 1.09
N GLU A 67 -2.65 15.56 2.37
CA GLU A 67 -2.56 14.26 3.05
C GLU A 67 -3.54 14.17 4.23
N GLY A 68 -4.83 14.21 3.93
CA GLY A 68 -5.89 14.07 4.92
C GLY A 68 -6.03 12.65 5.46
N LEU A 69 -6.97 12.47 6.40
CA LEU A 69 -7.27 11.16 7.00
C LEU A 69 -7.67 10.12 5.94
N LYS A 70 -8.52 10.53 4.98
CA LYS A 70 -8.99 9.65 3.90
C LYS A 70 -7.86 9.23 2.98
N ASP A 71 -6.97 10.15 2.62
CA ASP A 71 -5.82 9.86 1.75
C ASP A 71 -4.82 8.94 2.46
N THR A 72 -4.59 9.18 3.75
CA THR A 72 -3.74 8.31 4.58
C THR A 72 -4.30 6.89 4.69
N LEU A 73 -5.62 6.74 4.81
CA LEU A 73 -6.29 5.42 4.80
C LEU A 73 -6.13 4.73 3.45
N LYS A 74 -6.27 5.47 2.33
CA LYS A 74 -6.05 4.92 0.98
C LYS A 74 -4.60 4.49 0.78
N ASP A 75 -3.64 5.30 1.22
CA ASP A 75 -2.23 4.94 1.17
C ASP A 75 -1.93 3.68 1.98
N MET A 76 -2.49 3.56 3.19
CA MET A 76 -2.32 2.36 4.00
C MET A 76 -2.91 1.12 3.30
N ALA A 77 -4.10 1.25 2.70
CA ALA A 77 -4.70 0.16 1.92
C ALA A 77 -3.83 -0.24 0.72
N ASN A 78 -3.26 0.73 0.00
CA ASN A 78 -2.32 0.45 -1.09
C ASN A 78 -1.05 -0.24 -0.60
N TYR A 79 -0.48 0.15 0.55
CA TYR A 79 0.66 -0.57 1.13
C TYR A 79 0.32 -2.03 1.47
N CYS A 80 -0.87 -2.30 2.01
CA CYS A 80 -1.33 -3.68 2.23
C CYS A 80 -1.40 -4.47 0.91
N LEU A 81 -1.99 -3.90 -0.14
CA LEU A 81 -2.14 -4.57 -1.44
C LEU A 81 -0.78 -4.81 -2.13
N MET A 82 0.12 -3.81 -2.15
CA MET A 82 1.47 -3.99 -2.71
C MET A 82 2.26 -5.05 -1.93
N THR A 83 2.09 -5.13 -0.61
CA THR A 83 2.73 -6.17 0.21
C THR A 83 2.24 -7.56 -0.16
N LEU A 84 0.93 -7.73 -0.39
CA LEU A 84 0.37 -9.01 -0.84
C LEU A 84 0.96 -9.42 -2.20
N ILE A 85 1.05 -8.49 -3.16
CA ILE A 85 1.65 -8.74 -4.47
C ILE A 85 3.10 -9.23 -4.32
N GLU A 86 3.92 -8.58 -3.50
CA GLU A 86 5.32 -8.99 -3.33
C GLU A 86 5.45 -10.35 -2.61
N LEU A 87 4.58 -10.65 -1.65
CA LEU A 87 4.55 -11.96 -1.00
C LEU A 87 4.18 -13.06 -2.00
N GLU A 88 3.17 -12.86 -2.83
CA GLU A 88 2.79 -13.80 -3.89
C GLU A 88 3.93 -14.03 -4.89
N ILE A 89 4.67 -12.98 -5.27
CA ILE A 89 5.85 -13.08 -6.14
C ILE A 89 6.97 -13.89 -5.45
N GLN A 90 7.21 -13.67 -4.16
CA GLN A 90 8.21 -14.44 -3.39
C GLN A 90 7.84 -15.92 -3.29
N GLU A 91 6.56 -16.23 -3.05
CA GLU A 91 6.05 -17.61 -2.99
C GLU A 91 6.23 -18.33 -4.34
N GLN A 92 5.93 -17.64 -5.45
CA GLN A 92 6.12 -18.19 -6.81
C GLN A 92 7.60 -18.51 -7.08
N ARG A 93 8.52 -17.58 -6.80
CA ARG A 93 9.97 -17.82 -6.98
C ARG A 93 10.48 -19.00 -6.16
N GLY A 94 10.07 -19.09 -4.89
CA GLY A 94 10.45 -20.21 -4.04
C GLY A 94 9.90 -21.56 -4.53
N SER A 95 8.79 -21.58 -5.25
CA SER A 95 8.24 -22.81 -5.84
C SER A 95 8.95 -23.24 -7.13
N GLU A 96 9.47 -22.30 -7.91
CA GLU A 96 10.25 -22.56 -9.13
C GLU A 96 11.64 -23.13 -8.78
N ASP A 97 12.32 -22.53 -7.81
CA ASP A 97 13.64 -22.99 -7.34
C ASP A 97 13.61 -24.42 -6.75
N ASN A 98 12.46 -24.85 -6.20
CA ASN A 98 12.29 -26.20 -5.65
C ASN A 98 11.95 -27.27 -6.71
N ASN A 99 11.57 -26.88 -7.93
CA ASN A 99 11.24 -27.81 -9.03
C ASN A 99 12.42 -28.08 -9.97
N GLU A 100 13.53 -27.34 -9.84
CA GLU A 100 14.76 -27.54 -10.62
C GLU A 100 15.83 -28.39 -9.91
N VAL A 101 15.50 -28.99 -8.75
CA VAL A 101 16.34 -29.92 -7.97
C VAL A 101 15.77 -31.34 -8.03
#